data_AF-A0A959PLS8-F1
#
_entry.id   AF-A0A959PLS8-F1
#
_cell.length_a   1.000
_cell.length_b   1.000
_cell.length_c   1.000
_cell.angle_alpha   90.00
_cell.angle_beta   90.00
_cell.angle_gamma   90.00
#
_symmetry.space_group_name_H-M   'P 1'
#
loop_
_entity.id
_entity.type
_entity.pdbx_description
1 polymer ?
#
loop_
_entity_poly.entity_id
_entity_poly.type
_entity_poly.pdbx_seq_one_letter_code
_entity_poly.pdbx_strand_id
1 'polypeptide(L)'
;MRILIPYDFSSNAQHALRYALHVFPASEHEITVAHIFLTDSIRPVLPLPDDHLIRKEVLENLRESLGSFPESSQIKLEAAYG
;
A
#
# COMPACT_ATOMS: atom_id res chain seq x y z
N MET A 1 -9.65 1.48 -15.50
CA MET A 1 -8.19 1.68 -15.67
C MET A 1 -7.50 1.44 -14.33
N ARG A 2 -6.24 0.97 -14.30
CA ARG A 2 -5.51 0.74 -13.03
C ARG A 2 -4.57 1.88 -12.73
N ILE A 3 -4.49 2.27 -11.45
CA ILE A 3 -3.66 3.37 -10.97
C ILE A 3 -2.74 2.82 -9.90
N LEU A 4 -1.44 2.79 -10.19
CA LEU A 4 -0.43 2.33 -9.25
C LEU A 4 0.12 3.51 -8.46
N ILE A 5 0.17 3.39 -7.14
CA ILE A 5 0.68 4.42 -6.23
C ILE A 5 1.80 3.80 -5.41
N PRO A 6 3.07 4.19 -5.65
CA PRO A 6 4.15 3.82 -4.77
C PRO A 6 3.90 4.46 -3.41
N TYR A 7 4.05 3.67 -2.36
CA TYR A 7 3.66 4.08 -1.02
C TYR A 7 4.71 3.65 -0.03
N ASP A 8 5.33 4.61 0.63
CA ASP A 8 6.42 4.44 1.60
C ASP A 8 6.07 5.05 2.96
N PHE A 9 4.78 5.33 3.20
CA PHE A 9 4.26 6.05 4.37
C PHE A 9 4.71 7.50 4.54
N SER A 10 5.48 8.06 3.60
CA SER A 10 5.80 9.50 3.61
C SER A 10 4.55 10.36 3.43
N SER A 11 4.62 11.62 3.87
CA SER A 11 3.54 12.60 3.67
C SER A 11 3.22 12.80 2.19
N ASN A 12 4.22 12.71 1.31
CA ASN A 12 4.03 12.81 -0.13
C ASN A 12 3.24 11.62 -0.69
N ALA A 13 3.57 10.40 -0.27
CA ALA A 13 2.82 9.21 -0.65
C ALA A 13 1.36 9.25 -0.14
N GLN A 14 1.16 9.74 1.08
CA GLN A 14 -0.18 9.95 1.65
C GLN A 14 -1.00 10.96 0.82
N HIS A 15 -0.39 12.08 0.44
CA HIS A 15 -1.05 13.07 -0.41
C HIS A 15 -1.37 12.52 -1.80
N ALA A 16 -0.46 11.75 -2.42
CA ALA A 16 -0.69 11.11 -3.71
C ALA A 16 -1.87 10.12 -3.65
N LEU A 17 -1.95 9.31 -2.58
CA LEU A 17 -3.05 8.38 -2.37
C LEU A 17 -4.39 9.12 -2.16
N ARG A 18 -4.42 10.15 -1.31
CA ARG A 18 -5.62 10.98 -1.10
C ARG A 18 -6.08 11.66 -2.38
N TYR A 19 -5.16 12.21 -3.16
CA TYR A 19 -5.45 12.81 -4.45
C TYR A 19 -6.06 11.79 -5.41
N ALA A 20 -5.46 10.60 -5.51
CA ALA A 20 -5.97 9.56 -6.39
C ALA A 20 -7.38 9.09 -6.01
N LEU A 21 -7.65 8.90 -4.71
CA LEU A 21 -8.98 8.54 -4.21
C LEU A 21 -10.03 9.61 -4.51
N HIS A 22 -9.64 10.89 -4.52
CA HIS A 22 -10.53 12.00 -4.82
C HIS A 22 -10.81 12.15 -6.33
N VAL A 23 -9.78 11.98 -7.16
CA VAL A 23 -9.85 12.25 -8.61
C VAL A 23 -10.36 11.04 -9.40
N PHE A 24 -10.08 9.82 -8.92
CA PHE A 24 -10.40 8.60 -9.65
C PHE A 24 -11.51 7.82 -8.94
N PRO A 25 -12.76 7.90 -9.45
CA PRO A 25 -13.91 7.25 -8.80
C PRO A 25 -13.81 5.71 -8.86
N ALA A 26 -14.31 5.07 -7.79
CA ALA A 26 -14.27 3.61 -7.58
C ALA A 26 -14.96 2.80 -8.66
N SER A 27 -15.98 3.38 -9.31
CA SER A 27 -16.77 2.73 -10.34
C SER A 27 -16.00 2.47 -11.63
N GLU A 28 -14.87 3.16 -11.84
CA GLU A 28 -14.14 3.16 -13.11
C GLU A 28 -12.65 2.82 -12.96
N HIS A 29 -12.13 2.98 -11.75
CA HIS A 29 -10.70 2.90 -11.47
C HIS A 29 -10.41 2.00 -10.27
N GLU A 30 -9.38 1.18 -10.44
CA GLU A 30 -8.80 0.35 -9.39
C GLU A 30 -7.49 1.00 -8.96
N ILE A 31 -7.38 1.37 -7.68
CA ILE A 31 -6.18 1.96 -7.10
C ILE A 31 -5.36 0.83 -6.46
N THR A 32 -4.11 0.69 -6.86
CA THR A 32 -3.19 -0.28 -6.30
C THR A 32 -2.10 0.47 -5.58
N VAL A 33 -1.97 0.20 -4.28
CA VAL A 33 -0.91 0.74 -3.44
C VAL A 33 0.24 -0.27 -3.47
N ALA A 34 1.40 0.18 -3.92
CA ALA A 34 2.61 -0.65 -3.99
C ALA A 34 3.59 -0.22 -2.89
N HIS A 35 3.88 -1.13 -1.97
CA HIS A 35 4.91 -0.93 -0.96
C HIS A 35 6.11 -1.82 -1.29
N ILE A 36 7.29 -1.22 -1.45
CA ILE A 36 8.52 -1.94 -1.74
C ILE A 36 9.23 -2.22 -0.42
N PHE A 37 9.42 -3.49 -0.11
CA PHE A 37 10.25 -3.92 1.00
C PHE A 37 11.68 -4.09 0.49
N LEU A 38 12.58 -3.26 1.00
CA LEU A 38 14.01 -3.49 0.80
C LEU A 38 14.40 -4.70 1.64
N THR A 39 14.70 -5.81 0.97
CA THR A 39 15.32 -6.93 1.64
C THR A 39 16.81 -6.65 1.66
N ASP A 40 17.32 -6.15 2.80
CA ASP A 40 18.75 -5.96 3.00
C ASP A 40 19.45 -7.32 2.82
N SER A 41 19.96 -7.55 1.61
CA SER A 41 20.64 -8.77 1.20
C SER A 41 22.03 -8.85 1.83
N ILE A 42 22.16 -8.88 3.16
CA ILE A 42 23.39 -9.30 3.86
C ILE A 42 23.11 -9.97 5.23
N ARG A 43 21.98 -10.64 5.44
CA ARG A 43 21.89 -11.65 6.53
C ARG A 43 21.14 -12.89 6.07
N PRO A 44 21.77 -14.08 6.08
CA PRO A 44 21.07 -15.30 5.75
C PRO A 44 20.14 -15.67 6.92
N VAL A 45 18.88 -15.97 6.60
CA VAL A 45 17.92 -16.72 7.42
C VAL A 45 17.37 -16.00 8.66
N LEU A 46 16.59 -14.93 8.46
CA LEU A 46 15.35 -14.80 9.22
C LEU A 46 14.22 -15.17 8.26
N PRO A 47 13.24 -16.00 8.65
CA PRO A 47 12.05 -16.15 7.82
C PRO A 47 11.51 -14.74 7.61
N LEU A 48 11.37 -14.35 6.33
CA LEU A 48 10.59 -13.16 5.99
C LEU A 48 9.31 -13.26 6.83
N PRO A 49 8.94 -12.22 7.59
CA PRO A 49 7.69 -12.27 8.33
C PRO A 49 6.60 -12.69 7.34
N ASP A 50 5.75 -13.64 7.71
CA ASP A 50 4.75 -14.21 6.79
C ASP A 50 4.14 -13.06 5.98
N ASP A 51 4.08 -13.20 4.64
CA ASP A 51 3.52 -12.18 3.74
C ASP A 51 2.19 -11.61 4.26
N HIS A 52 1.41 -12.44 4.95
CA HIS A 52 0.17 -12.07 5.63
C HIS A 52 0.35 -11.08 6.79
N LEU A 53 1.37 -11.24 7.64
CA LEU A 53 1.69 -10.33 8.74
C LEU A 53 2.15 -8.97 8.20
N ILE A 54 3.04 -8.98 7.21
CA ILE A 54 3.53 -7.76 6.55
C ILE A 54 2.37 -6.98 5.91
N ARG A 55 1.52 -7.67 5.14
CA ARG A 55 0.35 -7.06 4.52
C ARG A 55 -0.62 -6.52 5.57
N LYS A 56 -0.82 -7.23 6.67
CA LYS A 56 -1.69 -6.77 7.76
C LYS A 56 -1.14 -5.49 8.39
N GLU A 57 0.15 -5.44 8.73
CA GLU A 57 0.79 -4.25 9.29
C GLU A 57 0.66 -3.05 8.35
N VAL A 58 0.96 -3.23 7.06
CA VAL A 58 0.83 -2.15 6.07
C VAL A 58 -0.62 -1.69 5.92
N LEU A 59 -1.59 -2.61 5.93
CA LEU A 59 -3.01 -2.27 5.88
C LEU A 59 -3.45 -1.49 7.12
N GLU A 60 -3.02 -1.88 8.32
CA GLU A 60 -3.36 -1.13 9.54
C GLU A 60 -2.73 0.27 9.52
N ASN A 61 -1.45 0.39 9.15
CA ASN A 61 -0.79 1.70 9.01
C ASN A 61 -1.45 2.58 7.94
N LEU A 62 -1.93 1.99 6.85
CA LEU A 62 -2.74 2.68 5.84
C LEU A 62 -4.07 3.16 6.42
N ARG A 63 -4.74 2.34 7.24
CA ARG A 63 -6.01 2.71 7.91
C ARG A 63 -5.82 3.87 8.86
N GLU A 64 -4.79 3.83 9.68
CA GLU A 64 -4.44 4.93 10.58
C GLU A 64 -4.13 6.22 9.80
N SER A 65 -3.36 6.13 8.72
CA SER A 65 -2.97 7.30 7.90
C SER A 65 -4.14 7.94 7.15
N LEU A 66 -5.14 7.14 6.77
CA LEU A 66 -6.29 7.59 5.99
C LEU A 66 -7.53 7.92 6.86
N GLY A 67 -7.56 7.48 8.12
CA GLY A 67 -8.63 7.76 9.09
C GLY A 67 -9.90 6.95 8.84
N SER A 68 -10.48 7.00 7.64
CA SER A 68 -11.56 6.11 7.19
C SER A 68 -11.31 5.63 5.76
N PHE A 69 -11.41 4.31 5.57
CA PHE A 69 -11.41 3.72 4.24
C PHE A 69 -12.79 3.94 3.61
N PRO A 70 -12.90 4.41 2.35
CA PRO A 70 -14.08 4.08 1.56
C PRO A 70 -14.15 2.54 1.47
N GLU A 71 -15.31 1.95 1.74
CA GLU A 71 -15.46 0.50 1.88
C GLU A 71 -14.81 -0.28 0.72
N SER A 72 -13.70 -0.94 1.08
CA SER A 72 -13.34 -2.31 0.71
C SER A 72 -12.99 -2.63 -0.75
N SER A 73 -13.17 -1.71 -1.71
CA SER A 73 -13.16 -2.12 -3.13
C SER A 73 -12.06 -1.46 -3.98
N GLN A 74 -11.47 -0.36 -3.51
CA GLN A 74 -10.59 0.46 -4.35
C GLN A 74 -9.11 0.21 -4.17
N ILE A 75 -8.64 -0.31 -3.03
CA ILE A 75 -7.21 -0.38 -2.71
C ILE A 75 -6.77 -1.83 -2.66
N LYS A 76 -5.97 -2.24 -3.66
CA LYS A 76 -5.18 -3.47 -3.58
C LYS A 76 -3.78 -3.15 -3.08
N LEU A 77 -3.30 -3.92 -2.12
CA LEU A 77 -1.92 -3.85 -1.68
C LEU A 77 -1.10 -4.87 -2.46
N GLU A 78 -0.09 -4.40 -3.18
CA GLU A 78 0.94 -5.24 -3.78
C GLU A 78 2.25 -5.03 -3.01
N ALA A 79 2.75 -6.12 -2.42
CA ALA A 79 4.08 -6.16 -1.84
C ALA A 79 5.07 -6.49 -2.96
N ALA A 80 6.03 -5.61 -3.18
CA ALA A 80 7.16 -5.86 -4.07
C ALA A 80 8.44 -6.04 -3.24
N TYR A 81 9.24 -7.04 -3.60
CA TYR A 81 10.52 -7.33 -2.97
C TYR A 81 11.64 -6.85 -3.91
N GLY A 82 12.47 -5.94 -3.41
CA GLY A 82 13.64 -5.40 -4.11
C GLY A 82 14.95 -5.89 -3.50
#